data_AF-A0A6I5RXE0-F1
#
_entry.id   AF-A0A6I5RXE0-F1
#
_cell.length_a   1.000
_cell.length_b   1.000
_cell.length_c   1.000
_cell.angle_alpha   90.00
_cell.angle_beta   90.00
_cell.angle_gamma   90.00
#
_symmetry.space_group_name_H-M   'P 1'
#
loop_
_entity.id
_entity.type
_entity.pdbx_description
1 polymer ?
#
loop_
_entity_poly.entity_id
_entity_poly.type
_entity_poly.pdbx_seq_one_letter_code
_entity_poly.pdbx_strand_id
1 'polypeptide(L)'
;MGERRKIVFVEGAEHSLDKPLYSLLFPNASIVAKASCREVENAVVGIKGATELHWVKPFGLVDNDTSEPERIADLKSKGVIALNVYSVESIYYHPEVQKLAGEKLATVVGGDLTEKLAKANIDAIKAFVIAPKHLSARIAEKSARAKSSHFFPRRVR
;
A
#
# COMPACT_ATOMS: atom_id res chain seq x y z
N MET A 1 26.76 20.41 11.12
CA MET A 1 25.96 19.37 11.80
C MET A 1 25.08 18.71 10.77
N GLY A 2 25.28 17.41 10.51
CA GLY A 2 24.61 16.70 9.42
C GLY A 2 23.16 16.35 9.77
N GLU A 3 22.23 16.65 8.86
CA GLU A 3 20.83 16.23 8.99
C GLU A 3 20.77 14.69 9.07
N ARG A 4 19.99 14.15 10.01
CA ARG A 4 19.80 12.70 10.15
C ARG A 4 19.12 12.16 8.90
N ARG A 5 19.68 11.09 8.32
CA ARG A 5 19.14 10.45 7.11
C ARG A 5 17.81 9.78 7.42
N LYS A 6 16.77 10.12 6.66
CA LYS A 6 15.43 9.55 6.80
C LYS A 6 15.35 8.30 5.93
N ILE A 7 14.93 7.19 6.53
CA ILE A 7 14.63 5.95 5.81
C ILE A 7 13.16 5.63 6.06
N VAL A 8 12.42 5.36 4.98
CA VAL A 8 11.01 4.97 5.05
C VAL A 8 10.88 3.55 4.50
N PHE A 9 10.48 2.64 5.37
CA PHE A 9 10.12 1.29 5.00
C PHE A 9 8.67 1.26 4.54
N VAL A 10 8.42 0.77 3.34
CA VAL A 10 7.08 0.69 2.74
C VAL A 10 6.70 -0.77 2.54
N GLU A 11 5.45 -1.10 2.81
CA GLU A 11 4.90 -2.41 2.44
C GLU A 11 4.79 -2.51 0.91
N GLY A 12 5.30 -3.60 0.34
CA GLY A 12 5.29 -3.83 -1.10
C GLY A 12 6.41 -4.76 -1.57
N ALA A 13 6.36 -5.16 -2.84
CA ALA A 13 7.45 -5.89 -3.47
C ALA A 13 8.52 -4.90 -3.96
N GLU A 14 9.78 -5.34 -4.05
CA GLU A 14 10.87 -4.49 -4.56
C GLU A 14 10.61 -3.96 -5.98
N HIS A 15 9.80 -4.69 -6.75
CA HIS A 15 9.37 -4.34 -8.11
C HIS A 15 7.92 -3.82 -8.19
N SER A 16 7.26 -3.53 -7.06
CA SER A 16 5.96 -2.85 -7.09
C SER A 16 6.12 -1.39 -7.47
N LEU A 17 5.02 -0.76 -7.92
CA LEU A 17 5.00 0.65 -8.28
C LEU A 17 5.06 1.58 -7.06
N ASP A 18 4.87 1.04 -5.86
CA ASP A 18 4.82 1.79 -4.60
C ASP A 18 6.15 2.44 -4.29
N LYS A 19 7.26 1.69 -4.42
CA LYS A 19 8.60 2.21 -4.12
C LYS A 19 8.97 3.38 -5.05
N PRO A 20 8.83 3.29 -6.38
CA PRO A 20 9.00 4.45 -7.27
C PRO A 20 8.10 5.62 -6.90
N LEU A 21 6.81 5.38 -6.64
CA LEU A 21 5.86 6.43 -6.28
C LEU A 21 6.28 7.18 -5.01
N TYR A 22 6.57 6.45 -3.93
CA TYR A 22 7.04 7.06 -2.69
C TYR A 22 8.39 7.75 -2.85
N SER A 23 9.27 7.24 -3.72
CA SER A 23 10.56 7.89 -4.00
C SER A 23 10.37 9.22 -4.71
N LEU A 24 9.36 9.35 -5.58
CA LEU A 24 8.99 10.61 -6.22
C LEU A 24 8.37 11.60 -5.23
N LEU A 25 7.50 11.11 -4.33
CA LEU A 25 6.84 11.96 -3.32
C LEU A 25 7.82 12.44 -2.23
N PHE A 26 8.83 11.65 -1.89
CA PHE A 26 9.77 11.92 -0.81
C PHE A 26 11.23 11.81 -1.28
N PRO A 27 11.70 12.70 -2.17
CA PRO A 27 13.04 12.61 -2.76
C PRO A 27 14.19 12.75 -1.75
N ASN A 28 13.90 13.31 -0.57
CA ASN A 28 14.87 13.50 0.52
C ASN A 28 14.87 12.34 1.53
N ALA A 29 14.18 11.24 1.24
CA ALA A 29 14.15 10.04 2.07
C ALA A 29 14.56 8.82 1.25
N SER A 30 15.25 7.86 1.89
CA SER A 30 15.53 6.57 1.27
C SER A 30 14.32 5.65 1.46
N ILE A 31 13.67 5.28 0.37
CA ILE A 31 12.53 4.36 0.37
C ILE A 31 13.01 2.92 0.22
N VAL A 32 12.59 2.03 1.12
CA VAL A 32 12.96 0.62 1.13
C VAL A 32 11.70 -0.24 1.23
N ALA A 33 11.46 -1.10 0.24
CA ALA A 33 10.32 -2.00 0.27
C ALA A 33 10.53 -3.16 1.25
N LYS A 34 9.44 -3.65 1.84
CA LYS A 34 9.38 -4.82 2.71
C LYS A 34 8.17 -5.64 2.36
N ALA A 35 8.32 -6.97 2.35
CA ALA A 35 7.33 -7.87 1.79
C ALA A 35 6.02 -7.94 2.61
N SER A 36 6.01 -7.38 3.82
CA SER A 36 4.81 -7.32 4.66
C SER A 36 4.87 -6.18 5.68
N CYS A 37 3.70 -5.76 6.17
CA CYS A 37 3.53 -4.86 7.32
C CYS A 37 4.41 -5.26 8.53
N ARG A 38 4.53 -6.57 8.79
CA ARG A 38 5.36 -7.09 9.90
C ARG A 38 6.85 -6.86 9.67
N GLU A 39 7.32 -6.99 8.44
CA GLU A 39 8.72 -6.71 8.10
C GLU A 39 9.03 -5.21 8.15
N VAL A 40 8.08 -4.35 7.75
CA VAL A 40 8.16 -2.89 7.95
C VAL A 40 8.33 -2.58 9.44
N GLU A 41 7.47 -3.12 10.29
CA GLU A 41 7.53 -2.93 11.73
C GLU A 41 8.87 -3.38 12.32
N ASN A 42 9.31 -4.59 11.99
CA ASN A 42 10.59 -5.14 12.47
C ASN A 42 11.78 -4.26 12.05
N ALA A 43 11.78 -3.74 10.82
CA ALA A 43 12.86 -2.89 10.33
C ALA A 43 12.91 -1.54 11.08
N VAL A 44 11.75 -0.93 11.34
CA VAL A 44 11.67 0.32 12.10
C VAL A 44 12.15 0.12 13.54
N VAL A 45 11.63 -0.90 14.23
CA VAL A 45 12.00 -1.21 15.62
C VAL A 45 13.48 -1.57 15.72
N GLY A 46 14.00 -2.37 14.78
CA GLY A 46 15.40 -2.77 14.74
C GLY A 46 16.36 -1.59 14.64
N ILE A 47 16.11 -0.65 13.72
CA ILE A 47 16.96 0.55 13.60
C ILE A 47 16.79 1.49 14.80
N LYS A 48 15.58 1.61 15.37
CA LYS A 48 15.38 2.42 16.58
C LYS A 48 16.14 1.88 17.79
N GLY A 49 16.27 0.56 17.92
CA GLY A 49 17.00 -0.08 19.01
C GLY A 49 18.53 -0.08 18.84
N ALA A 50 19.02 0.13 17.61
CA ALA A 50 20.44 0.17 17.28
C ALA A 50 21.07 1.52 17.64
N THR A 51 21.74 1.60 18.79
CA THR A 51 22.37 2.82 19.31
C THR A 51 23.44 3.41 18.39
N GLU A 52 24.14 2.55 17.67
CA GLU A 52 25.17 2.86 16.67
C GLU A 52 24.60 3.50 15.39
N LEU A 53 23.28 3.41 15.17
CA LEU A 53 22.58 3.98 14.03
C LEU A 53 21.80 5.28 14.35
N HIS A 54 22.18 6.00 15.42
CA HIS A 54 21.51 7.24 15.85
C HIS A 54 21.45 8.37 14.78
N TRP A 55 22.29 8.29 13.75
CA TRP A 55 22.29 9.19 12.59
C TRP A 55 21.19 8.89 11.57
N VAL A 56 20.47 7.77 11.73
CA VAL A 56 19.31 7.35 10.92
C VAL A 56 18.02 7.65 11.66
N LYS A 57 17.00 8.12 10.94
CA LYS A 57 15.62 8.22 11.42
C LYS A 57 14.73 7.26 10.62
N PRO A 58 14.38 6.08 11.17
CA PRO A 58 13.52 5.12 10.50
C PRO A 58 12.03 5.44 10.70
N PHE A 59 11.25 5.27 9.63
CA PHE A 59 9.79 5.33 9.61
C PHE A 59 9.22 4.15 8.84
N GLY A 60 7.99 3.76 9.16
CA GLY A 60 7.25 2.75 8.41
C GLY A 60 5.97 3.32 7.83
N LEU A 61 5.58 2.85 6.64
CA LEU A 61 4.31 3.13 6.01
C LEU A 61 3.71 1.82 5.50
N VAL A 62 2.48 1.52 5.90
CA VAL A 62 1.80 0.24 5.60
C VAL A 62 0.38 0.48 5.12
N ASP A 63 -0.14 -0.49 4.37
CA ASP A 63 -1.52 -0.48 3.92
C ASP A 63 -2.47 -0.68 5.11
N ASN A 64 -3.68 -0.11 5.01
CA ASN A 64 -4.67 -0.18 6.09
C ASN A 64 -5.65 -1.33 5.86
N ASP A 65 -5.12 -2.54 6.03
CA ASP A 65 -5.84 -3.78 5.73
C ASP A 65 -6.91 -4.16 6.76
N THR A 66 -6.76 -3.71 8.01
CA THR A 66 -7.57 -4.20 9.14
C THR A 66 -8.51 -3.17 9.74
N SER A 67 -8.31 -1.87 9.51
CA SER A 67 -9.07 -0.75 10.11
C SER A 67 -9.20 -0.75 11.65
N GLU A 68 -8.67 -1.75 12.36
CA GLU A 68 -8.73 -1.90 13.81
C GLU A 68 -7.96 -0.77 14.51
N PRO A 69 -8.63 0.12 15.28
CA PRO A 69 -8.01 1.30 15.87
C PRO A 69 -6.84 0.96 16.82
N GLU A 70 -6.94 -0.14 17.55
CA GLU A 70 -5.90 -0.60 18.48
C GLU A 70 -4.60 -0.95 17.73
N ARG A 71 -4.70 -1.65 16.60
CA ARG A 71 -3.54 -2.00 15.78
C ARG A 71 -2.90 -0.76 15.14
N ILE A 72 -3.71 0.20 14.70
CA ILE A 72 -3.22 1.46 14.15
C ILE A 72 -2.46 2.25 15.24
N ALA A 73 -2.98 2.30 16.46
CA ALA A 73 -2.32 2.94 17.59
C ALA A 73 -0.99 2.26 17.96
N ASP A 74 -0.97 0.93 18.02
CA ASP A 74 0.24 0.13 18.26
C ASP A 74 1.33 0.41 17.20
N LEU A 75 0.98 0.34 15.92
CA LEU A 75 1.89 0.67 14.81
C LEU A 75 2.46 2.09 14.95
N LYS A 76 1.58 3.07 15.23
CA LYS A 76 1.97 4.47 15.38
C LYS A 76 2.96 4.66 16.52
N SER A 77 2.76 3.97 17.65
CA SER A 77 3.68 4.02 18.80
C SER A 77 5.10 3.52 18.43
N LYS A 78 5.19 2.57 17.50
CA LYS A 78 6.45 2.03 16.98
C LYS A 78 7.07 2.89 15.87
N GLY A 79 6.39 3.93 15.40
CA GLY A 79 6.81 4.78 14.28
C GLY A 79 6.45 4.24 12.90
N VAL A 80 5.45 3.37 12.84
CA VAL A 80 4.84 2.87 11.61
C VAL A 80 3.47 3.53 11.44
N ILE A 81 3.20 4.08 10.27
CA ILE A 81 1.96 4.78 9.96
C ILE A 81 1.15 3.89 9.02
N ALA A 82 -0.10 3.61 9.36
CA ALA A 82 -1.05 3.01 8.43
C ALA A 82 -1.68 4.11 7.57
N LEU A 83 -1.94 3.85 6.29
CA LEU A 83 -2.61 4.79 5.40
C LEU A 83 -4.05 5.10 5.87
N ASN A 84 -4.53 6.29 5.53
CA ASN A 84 -5.95 6.64 5.72
C ASN A 84 -6.86 6.01 4.65
N VAL A 85 -6.26 5.38 3.65
CA VAL A 85 -6.91 4.63 2.57
C VAL A 85 -6.47 3.18 2.65
N TYR A 86 -7.19 2.30 1.97
CA TYR A 86 -6.90 0.87 1.99
C TYR A 86 -5.47 0.55 1.51
N SER A 87 -5.08 1.14 0.38
CA SER A 87 -3.76 0.96 -0.22
C SER A 87 -3.39 2.18 -1.05
N VAL A 88 -2.09 2.43 -1.19
CA VAL A 88 -1.57 3.52 -2.04
C VAL A 88 -1.96 3.37 -3.51
N GLU A 89 -2.17 2.13 -3.96
CA GLU A 89 -2.64 1.82 -5.31
C GLU A 89 -4.00 2.45 -5.64
N SER A 90 -4.75 2.90 -4.62
CA SER A 90 -6.02 3.60 -4.85
C SER A 90 -5.87 4.85 -5.72
N ILE A 91 -4.68 5.44 -5.78
CA ILE A 91 -4.36 6.58 -6.63
C ILE A 91 -4.62 6.26 -8.12
N TYR A 92 -4.41 5.01 -8.56
CA TYR A 92 -4.66 4.60 -9.94
C TYR A 92 -6.14 4.60 -10.31
N TYR A 93 -7.04 4.55 -9.33
CA TYR A 93 -8.47 4.64 -9.55
C TYR A 93 -8.96 6.09 -9.67
N HIS A 94 -8.09 7.08 -9.45
CA HIS A 94 -8.48 8.47 -9.60
C HIS A 94 -8.82 8.78 -11.08
N PRO A 95 -9.99 9.36 -11.38
CA PRO A 95 -10.44 9.58 -12.76
C PRO A 95 -9.45 10.34 -13.64
N GLU A 96 -8.72 11.29 -13.05
CA GLU A 96 -7.70 12.07 -13.76
C GLU A 96 -6.49 11.22 -14.16
N VAL A 97 -6.04 10.31 -13.29
CA VAL A 97 -4.92 9.39 -13.60
C VAL A 97 -5.32 8.45 -14.73
N GLN A 98 -6.55 7.91 -14.68
CA GLN A 98 -7.09 7.05 -15.74
C GLN A 98 -7.25 7.79 -17.06
N LYS A 99 -7.71 9.06 -17.01
CA LYS A 99 -7.82 9.92 -18.18
C LYS A 99 -6.46 10.13 -18.84
N LEU A 100 -5.44 10.54 -18.09
CA LEU A 100 -4.09 10.78 -18.63
C LEU A 100 -3.49 9.52 -19.27
N ALA A 101 -3.62 8.36 -18.60
CA ALA A 101 -3.19 7.08 -19.16
C ALA A 101 -3.97 6.73 -20.44
N GLY A 102 -5.29 6.95 -20.43
CA GLY A 102 -6.17 6.72 -21.57
C GLY A 102 -5.89 7.62 -22.76
N GLU A 103 -5.58 8.90 -22.54
CA GLU A 103 -5.19 9.85 -23.59
C GLU A 103 -3.94 9.35 -24.30
N LYS A 104 -2.93 8.93 -23.53
CA LYS A 104 -1.71 8.36 -24.10
C LYS A 104 -1.99 7.12 -24.94
N LEU A 105 -2.84 6.21 -24.44
CA LEU A 105 -3.22 5.00 -25.18
C LEU A 105 -4.01 5.34 -26.46
N ALA A 106 -4.91 6.32 -26.40
CA ALA A 106 -5.69 6.78 -27.55
C ALA A 106 -4.79 7.37 -28.65
N THR A 107 -3.66 7.99 -28.32
CA THR A 107 -2.69 8.44 -29.34
C THR A 107 -2.06 7.30 -30.15
N VAL A 108 -2.04 6.08 -29.61
CA VAL A 108 -1.43 4.90 -30.24
C VAL A 108 -2.48 4.00 -30.90
N VAL A 109 -3.57 3.73 -30.19
CA VAL A 109 -4.59 2.75 -30.60
C VAL A 109 -5.79 3.41 -31.30
N GLY A 110 -5.94 4.73 -31.19
CA GLY A 110 -7.08 5.47 -31.70
C GLY A 110 -8.38 5.26 -30.90
N GLY A 111 -9.42 5.99 -31.31
CA GLY A 111 -10.78 5.95 -30.74
C GLY A 111 -11.08 7.05 -29.72
N ASP A 112 -12.36 7.25 -29.44
CA ASP A 112 -12.84 8.26 -28.49
C ASP A 112 -12.64 7.78 -27.04
N LEU A 113 -11.72 8.43 -26.34
CA LEU A 113 -11.43 8.14 -24.94
C LEU A 113 -12.66 8.34 -24.04
N THR A 114 -13.46 9.37 -24.31
CA THR A 114 -14.63 9.73 -23.51
C THR A 114 -15.66 8.61 -23.57
N GLU A 115 -15.93 8.11 -24.78
CA GLU A 115 -16.83 6.97 -24.99
C GLU A 115 -16.30 5.70 -24.31
N LYS A 116 -15.00 5.41 -24.48
CA LYS A 116 -14.36 4.22 -23.90
C LYS A 116 -14.39 4.24 -22.36
N LEU A 117 -14.08 5.37 -21.73
CA LEU A 117 -14.14 5.51 -20.27
C LEU A 117 -15.58 5.43 -19.76
N ALA A 118 -16.53 6.06 -20.43
CA ALA A 118 -17.95 5.99 -20.05
C ALA A 118 -18.47 4.55 -20.12
N LYS A 119 -18.14 3.83 -21.19
CA LYS A 119 -18.49 2.42 -21.35
C LYS A 119 -17.84 1.54 -20.29
N ALA A 120 -16.53 1.71 -20.04
CA ALA A 120 -15.82 0.95 -19.01
C ALA A 120 -16.43 1.14 -17.61
N ASN A 121 -16.81 2.36 -17.26
CA ASN A 121 -17.48 2.65 -15.99
C ASN A 121 -18.85 1.96 -15.88
N ILE A 122 -19.67 2.03 -16.93
CA ILE A 122 -20.97 1.35 -16.96
C ILE A 122 -20.78 -0.17 -16.83
N ASP A 123 -19.84 -0.75 -17.57
CA ASP A 123 -19.60 -2.19 -17.57
C ASP A 123 -19.02 -2.65 -16.23
N ALA A 124 -18.16 -1.87 -15.59
CA ALA A 124 -17.66 -2.14 -14.24
C ALA A 124 -18.79 -2.13 -13.20
N ILE A 125 -19.70 -1.16 -13.25
CA ILE A 125 -20.87 -1.10 -12.36
C ILE A 125 -21.80 -2.30 -12.59
N LYS A 126 -22.06 -2.66 -13.85
CA LYS A 126 -22.87 -3.85 -14.18
C LYS A 126 -22.23 -5.12 -13.64
N ALA A 127 -20.92 -5.30 -13.84
CA ALA A 127 -20.19 -6.44 -13.31
C ALA A 127 -20.28 -6.53 -11.79
N PHE A 128 -20.24 -5.39 -11.10
CA PHE A 128 -20.43 -5.31 -9.65
C PHE A 128 -21.82 -5.79 -9.21
N VAL A 129 -22.88 -5.35 -9.89
CA VAL A 129 -24.26 -5.71 -9.56
C VAL A 129 -24.55 -7.19 -9.82
N ILE A 130 -23.97 -7.77 -10.88
CA ILE A 130 -24.23 -9.15 -11.29
C ILE A 130 -23.47 -10.16 -10.40
N ALA A 131 -22.29 -9.79 -9.89
CA ALA A 131 -21.39 -10.74 -9.25
C ALA A 131 -20.88 -10.29 -7.86
N PRO A 132 -21.75 -9.86 -6.92
CA PRO A 132 -21.34 -9.38 -5.60
C PRO A 132 -20.62 -10.46 -4.77
N LYS A 133 -20.86 -11.74 -5.08
CA LYS A 133 -20.26 -12.90 -4.42
C LYS A 133 -18.73 -12.97 -4.56
N HIS A 134 -18.14 -12.44 -5.63
CA HIS A 134 -16.67 -12.54 -5.82
C HIS A 134 -15.89 -11.60 -4.91
N LEU A 135 -16.43 -10.40 -4.64
CA LEU A 135 -15.81 -9.47 -3.70
C LEU A 135 -16.07 -9.90 -2.25
N SER A 136 -17.29 -10.33 -1.93
CA SER A 136 -17.60 -10.87 -0.60
C SER A 136 -16.81 -12.15 -0.32
N ALA A 137 -16.53 -12.99 -1.31
CA ALA A 137 -15.69 -14.17 -1.16
C ALA A 137 -14.22 -13.80 -0.91
N ARG A 138 -13.64 -12.83 -1.62
CA ARG A 138 -12.25 -12.38 -1.36
C ARG A 138 -12.12 -11.65 -0.03
N ILE A 139 -13.10 -10.83 0.33
CA ILE A 139 -13.16 -10.17 1.65
C ILE A 139 -13.35 -11.22 2.75
N ALA A 140 -14.27 -12.18 2.59
CA ALA A 140 -14.48 -13.27 3.54
C ALA A 140 -13.27 -14.20 3.64
N GLU A 141 -12.59 -14.51 2.54
CA GLU A 141 -11.34 -15.28 2.53
C GLU A 141 -10.22 -14.51 3.26
N LYS A 142 -10.07 -13.21 3.00
CA LYS A 142 -9.07 -12.36 3.66
C LYS A 142 -9.39 -12.21 5.16
N SER A 143 -10.66 -12.02 5.53
CA SER A 143 -11.12 -12.01 6.93
C SER A 143 -10.95 -13.38 7.61
N ALA A 144 -11.22 -14.48 6.91
CA ALA A 144 -11.01 -15.83 7.43
C ALA A 144 -9.52 -16.12 7.63
N ARG A 145 -8.66 -15.65 6.71
CA ARG A 145 -7.19 -15.72 6.82
C ARG A 145 -6.66 -14.86 7.97
N ALA A 146 -7.22 -13.66 8.17
CA ALA A 146 -6.90 -12.82 9.32
C ALA A 146 -7.27 -13.52 10.64
N LYS A 147 -8.46 -14.12 10.73
CA LYS A 147 -8.90 -14.88 11.93
C LYS A 147 -8.07 -16.14 12.18
N SER A 148 -7.72 -16.89 11.13
CA SER A 148 -6.92 -18.11 11.26
C SER A 148 -5.43 -17.85 11.55
N SER A 149 -4.89 -16.68 11.18
CA SER A 149 -3.55 -16.25 11.59
C SER A 149 -3.39 -16.07 13.10
N HIS A 150 -4.50 -15.87 13.82
CA HIS A 150 -4.53 -15.80 15.28
C HIS A 150 -4.49 -17.18 15.95
N PHE A 151 -4.80 -18.26 15.21
CA PHE A 151 -4.99 -19.62 15.77
C PHE A 151 -3.80 -20.56 15.51
N PHE A 152 -2.87 -20.22 14.60
CA PHE A 152 -1.67 -21.03 14.37
C PHE A 152 -0.52 -20.59 15.30
N PRO A 153 0.00 -21.48 16.16
CA PRO A 153 1.17 -21.17 16.98
C PRO A 153 2.39 -20.92 16.09
N ARG A 154 3.06 -19.79 16.32
CA ARG A 154 4.27 -19.36 15.62
C ARG A 154 5.33 -20.46 15.74
N ARG A 155 5.76 -21.06 14.62
CA ARG A 155 6.97 -21.90 14.62
C ARG A 155 8.16 -21.01 14.96
N VAL A 156 8.73 -21.25 16.13
CA VAL A 156 10.06 -20.78 16.53
C VAL A 156 11.06 -21.50 15.63
N ARG A 157 11.84 -20.73 14.88
CA ARG A 157 13.16 -21.13 14.37
C ARG A 157 14.15 -20.07 14.82
#